data_AF-A0A0C3EQH4-F1
#
_entry.id   AF-A0A0C3EQH4-F1
#
_cell.length_a   1.000
_cell.length_b   1.000
_cell.length_c   1.000
_cell.angle_alpha   90.00
_cell.angle_beta   90.00
_cell.angle_gamma   90.00
#
_symmetry.space_group_name_H-M   'P 1'
#
loop_
_entity.id
_entity.type
_entity.pdbx_description
1 polymer ?
#
loop_
_entity_poly.entity_id
_entity_poly.type
_entity_poly.pdbx_seq_one_letter_code
_entity_poly.pdbx_strand_id
1 'polypeptide(L)'
;MKPVDILKKGLTKLRNQIQGRKARLEAELKANKSISEGDEEWLDNAGNIVDEERVVDVLDEASDYERGLGRLSQWEKTIVQKLVQLSGAGEKSNEPSKKRKHMTSIQFCPVDHPHTSRNEKKAAQAPEFTKKENATLAQRIEILDWHHANGGNQTKTAKHFNAIYPNLQLKQPRVSAWCKHEAAWRAEYKSSTGTGQKVKRVCQTQHPEVTEMLDLWVSKAMSEGLLLTGEVICQKWTQFANLVGVPEDERLKLSEGWLSRYKERSGLREIKCHGEVASSSPETVERERRCIQELIKKHGYKPCDIFNADETGLFYA
;
A
#
# COMPACT_ATOMS: atom_id res chain seq x y z
N MET A 1 38.69 -2.53 -9.08
CA MET A 1 37.47 -1.72 -9.36
C MET A 1 36.41 -2.15 -8.38
N LYS A 2 35.72 -1.22 -7.72
CA LYS A 2 34.57 -1.58 -6.89
C LYS A 2 33.46 -2.06 -7.84
N PRO A 3 32.69 -3.12 -7.51
CA PRO A 3 31.59 -3.59 -8.36
C PRO A 3 30.61 -2.47 -8.75
N VAL A 4 30.41 -1.49 -7.88
CA VAL A 4 29.58 -0.30 -8.11
C VAL A 4 30.13 0.60 -9.25
N ASP A 5 31.45 0.70 -9.41
CA ASP A 5 32.07 1.50 -10.48
C ASP A 5 31.71 0.93 -11.87
N ILE A 6 31.58 -0.39 -11.97
CA ILE A 6 31.17 -1.09 -13.19
C ILE A 6 29.71 -0.75 -13.51
N LEU A 7 28.84 -0.73 -12.50
CA LEU A 7 27.44 -0.37 -12.65
C LEU A 7 27.26 1.10 -13.05
N LYS A 8 28.00 2.03 -12.42
CA LYS A 8 28.02 3.45 -12.79
C LYS A 8 28.44 3.67 -14.25
N LYS A 9 29.42 2.88 -14.73
CA LYS A 9 29.84 2.89 -16.14
C LYS A 9 28.73 2.38 -17.07
N GLY A 10 28.04 1.30 -16.70
CA GLY A 10 26.89 0.76 -17.43
C GLY A 10 25.73 1.77 -17.52
N LEU A 11 25.42 2.41 -16.40
CA LEU A 11 24.38 3.44 -16.29
C LEU A 11 24.68 4.65 -17.16
N THR A 12 25.93 5.12 -17.17
CA THR A 12 26.37 6.23 -18.03
C THR A 12 26.18 5.90 -19.51
N LYS A 13 26.47 4.66 -19.92
CA LYS A 13 26.26 4.21 -21.31
C LYS A 13 24.78 4.18 -21.68
N LEU A 14 23.92 3.71 -20.77
CA LEU A 14 22.47 3.72 -20.95
C LEU A 14 21.94 5.15 -21.10
N ARG A 15 22.39 6.07 -20.24
CA ARG A 15 22.04 7.50 -20.31
C ARG A 15 22.43 8.11 -21.66
N ASN A 16 23.63 7.81 -22.15
CA ASN A 16 24.08 8.30 -23.46
C ASN A 16 23.25 7.73 -24.62
N GLN A 17 22.78 6.48 -24.54
CA GLN A 17 21.93 5.87 -25.56
C GLN A 17 20.57 6.56 -25.67
N ILE A 18 19.99 6.98 -24.54
CA ILE A 18 18.65 7.58 -24.51
C ILE A 18 18.67 9.11 -24.66
N GLN A 19 19.79 9.76 -24.34
CA GLN A 19 19.90 11.23 -24.29
C GLN A 19 19.54 11.89 -25.62
N GLY A 20 19.96 11.31 -26.76
CA GLY A 20 19.66 11.86 -28.08
C GLY A 20 18.16 11.87 -28.39
N ARG A 21 17.45 10.77 -28.11
CA ARG A 21 16.00 10.67 -28.32
C ARG A 21 15.23 11.55 -27.34
N LYS A 22 15.65 11.59 -26.07
CA LYS A 22 15.05 12.48 -25.06
C LYS A 22 15.20 13.95 -25.44
N ALA A 23 16.37 14.39 -25.90
CA ALA A 23 16.59 15.77 -26.35
C ALA A 23 15.72 16.15 -27.57
N ARG A 24 15.50 15.20 -28.50
CA ARG A 24 14.58 15.38 -29.62
C ARG A 24 13.15 15.61 -29.13
N LEU A 25 12.66 14.77 -28.21
CA LEU A 25 11.31 14.88 -27.66
C LEU A 25 11.11 16.16 -26.84
N GLU A 26 12.12 16.57 -26.06
CA GLU A 26 12.09 17.84 -25.35
C GLU A 26 12.02 19.05 -26.31
N ALA A 27 12.67 18.97 -27.47
CA ALA A 27 12.59 20.01 -28.50
C ALA A 27 11.22 20.03 -29.21
N GLU A 28 10.63 18.86 -29.46
CA GLU A 28 9.29 18.73 -30.05
C GLU A 28 8.20 19.25 -29.11
N LEU A 29 8.31 18.94 -27.81
CA LEU A 29 7.44 19.51 -26.77
C LEU A 29 7.57 21.03 -26.68
N LYS A 30 8.79 21.58 -26.72
CA LYS A 30 9.01 23.04 -26.76
C LYS A 30 8.42 23.70 -28.01
N ALA A 31 8.29 22.96 -29.10
CA ALA A 31 7.66 23.40 -30.33
C ALA A 31 6.13 23.16 -30.34
N ASN A 32 5.52 22.80 -29.21
CA ASN A 32 4.09 22.45 -29.07
C ASN A 32 3.62 21.36 -30.04
N LYS A 33 4.49 20.42 -30.40
CA LYS A 33 4.10 19.24 -31.19
C LYS A 33 3.62 18.14 -30.25
N SER A 34 2.60 17.40 -30.67
CA SER A 34 2.16 16.18 -29.99
C SER A 34 3.25 15.11 -30.08
N ILE A 35 3.53 14.44 -28.98
CA ILE A 35 4.41 13.26 -28.94
C ILE A 35 3.67 12.10 -29.62
N SER A 36 4.40 11.23 -30.32
CA SER A 36 3.81 10.02 -30.90
C SER A 36 3.58 8.94 -29.83
N GLU A 37 2.56 8.10 -30.00
CA GLU A 37 2.28 6.96 -29.10
C GLU A 37 3.52 6.06 -28.89
N GLY A 38 4.32 5.83 -29.94
CA GLY A 38 5.55 5.05 -29.85
C GLY A 38 6.73 5.76 -29.16
N ASP A 39 6.66 7.09 -29.01
CA ASP A 39 7.60 7.85 -28.17
C ASP A 39 7.13 7.89 -26.71
N GLU A 40 5.81 7.90 -26.46
CA GLU A 40 5.24 7.76 -25.11
C GLU A 40 5.53 6.38 -24.51
N GLU A 41 5.26 5.29 -25.25
CA GLU A 41 5.58 3.93 -24.81
C GLU A 41 7.09 3.77 -24.55
N TRP A 42 7.93 4.44 -25.36
CA TRP A 42 9.36 4.44 -25.14
C TRP A 42 9.75 5.18 -23.86
N LEU A 43 9.12 6.32 -23.54
CA LEU A 43 9.37 7.08 -22.31
C LEU A 43 8.99 6.30 -21.06
N ASP A 44 7.91 5.51 -21.09
CA ASP A 44 7.49 4.68 -19.95
C ASP A 44 8.39 3.47 -19.71
N ASN A 45 8.99 2.94 -20.77
CA ASN A 45 9.83 1.74 -20.74
C ASN A 45 11.32 2.09 -20.89
N ALA A 46 11.87 1.96 -22.09
CA ALA A 46 13.32 2.01 -22.32
C ALA A 46 13.97 3.39 -22.10
N GLY A 47 13.17 4.46 -22.10
CA GLY A 47 13.59 5.84 -21.79
C GLY A 47 13.53 6.18 -20.31
N ASN A 48 12.86 5.37 -19.49
CA ASN A 48 12.77 5.53 -18.04
C ASN A 48 13.90 4.76 -17.35
N ILE A 49 14.92 5.48 -16.89
CA ILE A 49 16.09 4.90 -16.21
C ILE A 49 16.06 5.08 -14.69
N VAL A 50 14.93 5.50 -14.12
CA VAL A 50 14.81 5.79 -12.69
C VAL A 50 15.11 4.56 -11.83
N ASP A 51 14.69 3.38 -12.28
CA ASP A 51 14.97 2.13 -11.57
C ASP A 51 16.44 1.73 -11.66
N GLU A 52 17.09 1.91 -12.82
CA GLU A 52 18.54 1.73 -12.98
C GLU A 52 19.36 2.68 -12.10
N GLU A 53 18.98 3.95 -12.01
CA GLU A 53 19.64 4.94 -11.13
C GLU A 53 19.48 4.54 -9.65
N ARG A 54 18.25 4.24 -9.23
CA ARG A 54 17.94 3.86 -7.84
C ARG A 54 18.71 2.61 -7.40
N VAL A 55 18.83 1.59 -8.27
CA VAL A 55 19.58 0.37 -7.95
C VAL A 55 21.07 0.67 -7.77
N VAL A 56 21.64 1.56 -8.57
CA VAL A 56 23.05 1.96 -8.42
C VAL A 56 23.27 2.75 -7.13
N ASP A 57 22.36 3.66 -6.78
CA ASP A 57 22.45 4.46 -5.55
C ASP A 57 22.37 3.59 -4.29
N VAL A 58 21.41 2.65 -4.24
CA VAL A 58 21.27 1.70 -3.13
C VAL A 58 22.54 0.85 -2.94
N LEU A 59 23.22 0.49 -4.03
CA LEU A 59 24.46 -0.28 -3.99
C LEU A 59 25.69 0.58 -3.66
N ASP A 60 25.67 1.88 -3.97
CA ASP A 60 26.74 2.84 -3.64
C ASP A 60 26.70 3.28 -2.17
N GLU A 61 25.50 3.43 -1.61
CA GLU A 61 25.28 3.73 -0.18
C GLU A 61 25.53 2.52 0.74
N ALA A 62 25.49 1.31 0.19
CA ALA A 62 25.72 0.10 0.96
C ALA A 62 27.19 0.01 1.40
N SER A 63 27.41 -0.22 2.70
CA SER A 63 28.74 -0.47 3.27
C SER A 63 29.44 -1.71 2.68
N ASP A 64 28.64 -2.65 2.15
CA ASP A 64 29.07 -3.91 1.55
C ASP A 64 28.16 -4.21 0.35
N TYR A 65 28.76 -4.48 -0.81
CA TYR A 65 28.06 -4.78 -2.06
C TYR A 65 27.15 -6.02 -1.94
N GLU A 66 27.60 -7.07 -1.26
CA GLU A 66 26.81 -8.31 -1.07
C GLU A 66 25.61 -8.06 -0.15
N ARG A 67 25.79 -7.21 0.86
CA ARG A 67 24.70 -6.76 1.74
C ARG A 67 23.68 -5.90 0.98
N GLY A 68 24.15 -5.06 0.06
CA GLY A 68 23.31 -4.29 -0.86
C GLY A 68 22.49 -5.20 -1.78
N LEU A 69 23.14 -6.17 -2.44
CA LEU A 69 22.48 -7.17 -3.29
C LEU A 69 21.44 -8.00 -2.54
N GLY A 70 21.68 -8.31 -1.26
CA GLY A 70 20.72 -9.02 -0.40
C GLY A 70 19.43 -8.24 -0.14
N ARG A 71 19.45 -6.90 -0.26
CA ARG A 71 18.27 -6.03 -0.09
C ARG A 71 17.47 -5.84 -1.38
N LEU A 72 18.07 -6.15 -2.52
CA LEU A 72 17.42 -6.04 -3.82
C LEU A 72 16.50 -7.25 -4.09
N SER A 73 15.34 -6.97 -4.67
CA SER A 73 14.40 -7.94 -5.22
C SER A 73 15.00 -8.70 -6.42
N GLN A 74 14.35 -9.79 -6.81
CA GLN A 74 14.79 -10.59 -7.96
C GLN A 74 14.81 -9.78 -9.25
N TRP A 75 13.85 -8.87 -9.42
CA TRP A 75 13.77 -7.95 -10.55
C TRP A 75 14.93 -6.94 -10.54
N GLU A 76 15.21 -6.29 -9.40
CA GLU A 76 16.32 -5.33 -9.30
C GLU A 76 17.69 -5.99 -9.55
N LYS A 77 17.85 -7.27 -9.21
CA LYS A 77 19.05 -8.04 -9.55
C LYS A 77 19.21 -8.23 -11.06
N THR A 78 18.13 -8.32 -11.83
CA THR A 78 18.21 -8.35 -13.30
C THR A 78 18.69 -7.02 -13.88
N ILE A 79 18.35 -5.90 -13.24
CA ILE A 79 18.87 -4.58 -13.60
C ILE A 79 20.39 -4.52 -13.39
N VAL A 80 20.88 -5.01 -12.25
CA VAL A 80 22.33 -5.11 -11.98
C VAL A 80 23.03 -5.90 -13.09
N GLN A 81 22.48 -7.06 -13.48
CA GLN A 81 23.02 -7.87 -14.58
C GLN A 81 23.03 -7.12 -15.92
N LYS A 82 21.94 -6.43 -16.27
CA LYS A 82 21.83 -5.58 -17.47
C LYS A 82 22.90 -4.48 -17.49
N LEU A 83 23.12 -3.80 -16.36
CA LEU A 83 24.12 -2.74 -16.24
C LEU A 83 25.56 -3.27 -16.37
N VAL A 84 25.86 -4.44 -15.79
CA VAL A 84 27.16 -5.12 -15.95
C VAL A 84 27.39 -5.54 -17.40
N GLN A 85 26.36 -6.01 -18.09
CA GLN A 85 26.47 -6.36 -19.51
C GLN A 85 26.75 -5.13 -20.37
N LEU A 86 26.06 -4.01 -20.09
CA LEU A 86 26.25 -2.75 -20.81
C LEU A 86 27.64 -2.13 -20.59
N SER A 87 28.23 -2.29 -19.40
CA SER A 87 29.55 -1.76 -19.08
C SER A 87 30.70 -2.46 -19.83
N GLY A 88 30.42 -3.55 -20.54
CA GLY A 88 31.38 -4.30 -21.36
C GLY A 88 32.31 -5.21 -20.54
N ALA A 89 31.94 -5.56 -19.31
CA ALA A 89 32.74 -6.45 -18.46
C ALA A 89 32.52 -7.95 -18.73
N GLY A 90 31.68 -8.29 -19.72
CA GLY A 90 31.38 -9.67 -20.10
C GLY A 90 31.21 -9.82 -21.61
N GLU A 91 32.31 -9.94 -22.35
CA GLU A 91 32.31 -10.56 -23.68
C GLU A 91 32.75 -12.02 -23.56
N LYS A 92 31.81 -12.94 -23.65
CA LYS A 92 31.93 -14.16 -24.48
C LYS A 92 30.56 -14.53 -25.06
N SER A 93 30.37 -14.13 -26.32
CA SER A 93 29.72 -14.84 -27.43
C SER A 93 28.32 -15.48 -27.24
N ASN A 94 27.36 -14.91 -27.98
CA ASN A 94 26.45 -15.54 -28.97
C ASN A 94 24.95 -15.29 -28.76
N GLU A 95 24.41 -14.43 -29.60
CA GLU A 95 23.04 -14.52 -30.13
C GLU A 95 23.10 -15.40 -31.42
N PRO A 96 22.04 -16.17 -31.78
CA PRO A 96 20.90 -15.53 -32.44
C PRO A 96 19.50 -16.16 -32.21
N SER A 97 18.49 -15.27 -32.21
CA SER A 97 17.21 -15.36 -32.96
C SER A 97 16.09 -16.38 -32.60
N LYS A 98 14.91 -15.79 -32.34
CA LYS A 98 13.53 -16.16 -32.78
C LYS A 98 13.02 -17.61 -32.58
N LYS A 99 11.91 -17.73 -31.84
CA LYS A 99 10.61 -18.41 -32.17
C LYS A 99 10.00 -19.21 -31.00
N ARG A 100 8.72 -18.89 -30.73
CA ARG A 100 7.57 -19.74 -30.37
C ARG A 100 7.76 -21.03 -29.56
N LYS A 101 6.93 -21.09 -28.50
CA LYS A 101 6.07 -22.20 -28.04
C LYS A 101 6.71 -23.40 -27.32
N HIS A 102 6.35 -23.47 -26.03
CA HIS A 102 5.72 -24.60 -25.32
C HIS A 102 6.43 -25.96 -25.22
N MET A 103 6.50 -26.39 -23.95
CA MET A 103 6.14 -27.71 -23.42
C MET A 103 7.28 -28.74 -23.13
N THR A 104 7.29 -29.14 -21.85
CA THR A 104 7.32 -30.53 -21.31
C THR A 104 8.58 -31.07 -20.63
N SER A 105 8.28 -31.71 -19.49
CA SER A 105 8.96 -32.81 -18.77
C SER A 105 10.34 -32.57 -18.16
N ILE A 106 10.34 -32.32 -16.84
CA ILE A 106 11.45 -32.68 -15.96
C ILE A 106 11.20 -34.10 -15.47
N GLN A 107 12.12 -35.01 -15.78
CA GLN A 107 12.19 -36.35 -15.19
C GLN A 107 13.54 -36.49 -14.46
N PHE A 108 13.41 -37.02 -13.25
CA PHE A 108 14.35 -37.19 -12.16
C PHE A 108 15.57 -38.06 -12.47
N CYS A 109 16.62 -37.95 -11.66
CA CYS A 109 17.46 -39.07 -11.16
C CYS A 109 18.51 -38.59 -10.10
N PRO A 110 19.07 -39.49 -9.26
CA PRO A 110 18.99 -39.40 -7.80
C PRO A 110 20.33 -39.58 -7.06
N VAL A 111 20.35 -39.43 -5.73
CA VAL A 111 21.42 -39.98 -4.87
C VAL A 111 20.85 -40.49 -3.54
N ASP A 112 21.00 -41.80 -3.32
CA ASP A 112 20.74 -42.58 -2.09
C ASP A 112 21.89 -42.38 -1.06
N HIS A 113 21.69 -42.38 0.26
CA HIS A 113 21.50 -43.52 1.21
C HIS A 113 21.54 -42.94 2.65
N PRO A 114 21.25 -43.69 3.75
CA PRO A 114 20.38 -44.85 3.96
C PRO A 114 19.40 -44.68 5.16
N HIS A 115 18.44 -45.59 5.21
CA HIS A 115 17.33 -45.67 6.19
C HIS A 115 17.73 -46.02 7.63
N THR A 116 16.97 -45.49 8.58
CA THR A 116 16.58 -46.24 9.80
C THR A 116 15.15 -45.86 10.21
N SER A 117 14.29 -46.87 10.37
CA SER A 117 12.85 -46.78 10.64
C SER A 117 12.57 -46.99 12.13
N ARG A 118 11.66 -46.20 12.74
CA ARG A 118 10.43 -46.75 13.37
C ARG A 118 9.55 -45.73 14.12
N ASN A 119 8.25 -46.01 14.00
CA ASN A 119 7.12 -45.80 14.91
C ASN A 119 6.32 -44.49 14.84
N GLU A 120 5.27 -44.56 14.02
CA GLU A 120 4.03 -43.80 14.15
C GLU A 120 3.35 -44.08 15.50
N LYS A 121 3.04 -43.00 16.24
CA LYS A 121 1.94 -42.98 17.21
C LYS A 121 0.98 -41.85 16.83
N LYS A 122 -0.23 -42.26 16.48
CA LYS A 122 -1.42 -41.44 16.24
C LYS A 122 -1.70 -40.60 17.49
N ALA A 123 -1.63 -39.27 17.40
CA ALA A 123 -2.03 -38.36 18.46
C ALA A 123 -3.01 -37.31 17.90
N ALA A 124 -4.05 -37.03 18.69
CA ALA A 124 -5.26 -36.29 18.36
C ALA A 124 -5.01 -34.90 17.77
N GLN A 125 -5.92 -34.46 16.88
CA GLN A 125 -5.93 -33.13 16.29
C GLN A 125 -6.01 -32.06 17.39
N ALA A 126 -4.99 -31.22 17.47
CA ALA A 126 -4.99 -30.01 18.30
C ALA A 126 -5.81 -28.91 17.59
N PRO A 127 -6.50 -28.02 18.35
CA PRO A 127 -7.28 -26.94 17.77
C PRO A 127 -6.39 -26.02 16.93
N GLU A 128 -6.87 -25.63 15.74
CA GLU A 128 -6.17 -24.74 14.83
C GLU A 128 -5.90 -23.38 15.51
N PHE A 129 -4.61 -23.12 15.80
CA PHE A 129 -4.15 -21.84 16.34
C PHE A 129 -3.95 -20.84 15.22
N THR A 130 -4.89 -19.91 15.05
CA THR A 130 -4.84 -18.88 14.01
C THR A 130 -4.53 -17.51 14.62
N LYS A 131 -3.25 -17.24 14.92
CA LYS A 131 -2.67 -15.92 15.31
C LYS A 131 -2.96 -15.45 16.74
N LYS A 132 -2.00 -14.70 17.30
CA LYS A 132 -2.06 -14.11 18.65
C LYS A 132 -3.02 -12.92 18.66
N GLU A 133 -3.91 -12.88 19.67
CA GLU A 133 -4.92 -11.82 19.81
C GLU A 133 -4.69 -10.91 21.03
N ASN A 134 -5.21 -9.68 20.92
CA ASN A 134 -5.28 -8.73 22.03
C ASN A 134 -6.61 -8.86 22.77
N ALA A 135 -6.56 -8.81 24.10
CA ALA A 135 -7.74 -8.86 24.96
C ALA A 135 -8.58 -7.59 24.81
N THR A 136 -9.88 -7.77 24.60
CA THR A 136 -10.88 -6.70 24.64
C THR A 136 -10.99 -6.12 26.04
N LEU A 137 -11.55 -4.92 26.17
CA LEU A 137 -11.77 -4.30 27.48
C LEU A 137 -12.68 -5.18 28.36
N ALA A 138 -13.75 -5.75 27.78
CA ALA A 138 -14.63 -6.69 28.49
C ALA A 138 -13.88 -7.94 29.01
N GLN A 139 -13.04 -8.57 28.17
CA GLN A 139 -12.22 -9.71 28.58
C GLN A 139 -11.25 -9.35 29.70
N ARG A 140 -10.67 -8.14 29.68
CA ARG A 140 -9.77 -7.69 30.76
C ARG A 140 -10.50 -7.56 32.08
N ILE A 141 -11.71 -7.00 32.09
CA ILE A 141 -12.53 -6.86 33.31
C ILE A 141 -12.94 -8.23 33.84
N GLU A 142 -13.41 -9.14 32.98
CA GLU A 142 -13.75 -10.52 33.36
C GLU A 142 -12.57 -11.25 34.03
N ILE A 143 -11.37 -11.10 33.46
CA ILE A 143 -10.14 -11.71 33.99
C ILE A 143 -9.76 -11.10 35.35
N LEU A 144 -9.95 -9.79 35.53
CA LEU A 144 -9.68 -9.10 36.79
C LEU A 144 -10.69 -9.47 37.87
N ASP A 145 -11.98 -9.56 37.55
CA ASP A 145 -13.03 -9.99 38.48
C ASP A 145 -12.78 -11.42 38.97
N TRP A 146 -12.42 -12.34 38.07
CA TRP A 146 -12.05 -13.70 38.44
C TRP A 146 -10.77 -13.75 39.28
N HIS A 147 -9.77 -12.91 38.99
CA HIS A 147 -8.53 -12.82 39.75
C HIS A 147 -8.79 -12.45 41.22
N HIS A 148 -9.69 -11.48 41.45
CA HIS A 148 -10.08 -11.07 42.80
C HIS A 148 -10.92 -12.12 43.51
N ALA A 149 -11.83 -12.80 42.81
CA ALA A 149 -12.65 -13.88 43.37
C ALA A 149 -11.82 -15.12 43.77
N ASN A 150 -10.66 -15.36 43.12
CA ASN A 150 -9.82 -16.55 43.34
C ASN A 150 -8.52 -16.26 44.11
N GLY A 151 -8.49 -15.20 44.92
CA GLY A 151 -7.43 -14.94 45.89
C GLY A 151 -6.12 -14.41 45.29
N GLY A 152 -6.15 -13.81 44.10
CA GLY A 152 -5.06 -12.97 43.59
C GLY A 152 -3.84 -13.70 43.01
N ASN A 153 -3.96 -14.99 42.67
CA ASN A 153 -2.85 -15.72 42.06
C ASN A 153 -2.80 -15.49 40.53
N GLN A 154 -1.89 -14.60 40.12
CA GLN A 154 -1.72 -14.19 38.72
C GLN A 154 -1.33 -15.34 37.79
N THR A 155 -0.53 -16.30 38.26
CA THR A 155 -0.13 -17.48 37.46
C THR A 155 -1.29 -18.43 37.24
N LYS A 156 -2.13 -18.65 38.27
CA LYS A 156 -3.34 -19.47 38.15
C LYS A 156 -4.36 -18.81 37.24
N THR A 157 -4.53 -17.50 37.35
CA THR A 157 -5.40 -16.71 36.47
C THR A 157 -4.98 -16.82 35.01
N ALA A 158 -3.69 -16.63 34.70
CA ALA A 158 -3.19 -16.76 33.34
C ALA A 158 -3.40 -18.17 32.77
N LYS A 159 -3.18 -19.23 33.57
CA LYS A 159 -3.40 -20.62 33.15
C LYS A 159 -4.88 -20.91 32.89
N HIS A 160 -5.77 -20.45 33.76
CA HIS A 160 -7.22 -20.64 33.62
C HIS A 160 -7.74 -20.00 32.32
N PHE A 161 -7.40 -18.73 32.09
CA PHE A 161 -7.89 -18.01 30.91
C PHE A 161 -7.15 -18.36 29.62
N ASN A 162 -5.97 -18.98 29.66
CA ASN A 162 -5.38 -19.59 28.46
C ASN A 162 -6.16 -20.82 27.97
N ALA A 163 -6.86 -21.53 28.86
CA ALA A 163 -7.74 -22.63 28.47
C ALA A 163 -9.04 -22.12 27.83
N ILE A 164 -9.57 -21.00 28.33
CA ILE A 164 -10.81 -20.38 27.83
C ILE A 164 -10.54 -19.55 26.56
N TYR A 165 -9.43 -18.82 26.54
CA TYR A 165 -9.02 -17.94 25.45
C TYR A 165 -7.60 -18.28 24.96
N PRO A 166 -7.44 -19.38 24.20
CA PRO A 166 -6.13 -19.87 23.77
C PRO A 166 -5.34 -18.85 22.93
N ASN A 167 -6.02 -18.03 22.12
CA ASN A 167 -5.38 -17.02 21.28
C ASN A 167 -4.84 -15.81 22.05
N LEU A 168 -5.25 -15.59 23.31
CA LEU A 168 -4.76 -14.47 24.13
C LEU A 168 -3.34 -14.68 24.64
N GLN A 169 -2.92 -15.95 24.81
CA GLN A 169 -1.60 -16.33 25.33
C GLN A 169 -1.16 -15.47 26.53
N LEU A 170 -2.01 -15.42 27.55
CA LEU A 170 -1.80 -14.68 28.78
C LEU A 170 -0.60 -15.23 29.54
N LYS A 171 0.29 -14.32 29.93
CA LYS A 171 1.43 -14.59 30.82
C LYS A 171 1.22 -13.85 32.13
N GLN A 172 1.78 -14.38 33.23
CA GLN A 172 1.68 -13.76 34.55
C GLN A 172 2.04 -12.25 34.57
N PRO A 173 3.09 -11.77 33.88
CA PRO A 173 3.42 -10.33 33.85
C PRO A 173 2.33 -9.46 33.22
N ARG A 174 1.55 -10.02 32.29
CA ARG A 174 0.46 -9.29 31.61
C ARG A 174 -0.72 -9.07 32.56
N VAL A 175 -1.04 -10.07 33.39
CA VAL A 175 -2.07 -9.95 34.43
C VAL A 175 -1.61 -8.96 35.50
N SER A 176 -0.34 -9.01 35.91
CA SER A 176 0.25 -8.04 36.84
C SER A 176 0.14 -6.60 36.32
N ALA A 177 0.46 -6.38 35.04
CA ALA A 177 0.31 -5.06 34.41
C ALA A 177 -1.15 -4.58 34.36
N TRP A 178 -2.11 -5.48 34.18
CA TRP A 178 -3.53 -5.13 34.23
C TRP A 178 -4.00 -4.75 35.62
N CYS A 179 -3.55 -5.47 36.66
CA CYS A 179 -3.85 -5.12 38.05
C CYS A 179 -3.34 -3.71 38.42
N LYS A 180 -2.15 -3.32 37.93
CA LYS A 180 -1.58 -1.98 38.19
C LYS A 180 -2.45 -0.83 37.67
N HIS A 181 -3.16 -1.04 36.56
CA HIS A 181 -4.01 -0.02 35.92
C HIS A 181 -5.49 -0.36 36.03
N GLU A 182 -5.88 -1.21 36.98
CA GLU A 182 -7.24 -1.74 37.11
C GLU A 182 -8.29 -0.63 37.28
N ALA A 183 -8.01 0.36 38.12
CA ALA A 183 -8.93 1.48 38.33
C ALA A 183 -9.23 2.24 37.03
N ALA A 184 -8.20 2.44 36.19
CA ALA A 184 -8.35 3.08 34.88
C ALA A 184 -9.18 2.22 33.92
N TRP A 185 -8.91 0.91 33.85
CA TRP A 185 -9.70 -0.01 33.01
C TRP A 185 -11.17 -0.08 33.44
N ARG A 186 -11.45 -0.09 34.75
CA ARG A 186 -12.83 -0.09 35.27
C ARG A 186 -13.55 1.24 35.00
N ALA A 187 -12.85 2.37 35.08
CA ALA A 187 -13.41 3.67 34.72
C ALA A 187 -13.74 3.73 33.22
N GLU A 188 -12.83 3.29 32.35
CA GLU A 188 -13.01 3.24 30.90
C GLU A 188 -14.15 2.30 30.50
N TYR A 189 -14.31 1.17 31.18
CA TYR A 189 -15.40 0.22 30.93
C TYR A 189 -16.77 0.78 31.30
N LYS A 190 -16.86 1.56 32.39
CA LYS A 190 -18.09 2.25 32.80
C LYS A 190 -18.45 3.40 31.85
N SER A 191 -17.46 4.12 31.33
CA SER A 191 -17.67 5.21 30.37
C SER A 191 -18.00 4.72 28.95
N SER A 192 -17.68 3.47 28.62
CA SER A 192 -17.87 2.90 27.28
C SER A 192 -19.18 2.10 27.17
N THR A 193 -20.15 2.57 26.37
CA THR A 193 -21.40 1.83 26.09
C THR A 193 -21.27 0.90 24.87
N GLY A 194 -21.66 -0.37 25.02
CA GLY A 194 -21.87 -1.33 23.93
C GLY A 194 -20.64 -1.62 23.05
N THR A 195 -20.47 -0.86 21.97
CA THR A 195 -19.40 -1.03 20.98
C THR A 195 -18.01 -0.75 21.57
N GLY A 196 -17.91 0.21 22.50
CA GLY A 196 -16.64 0.56 23.16
C GLY A 196 -16.04 -0.57 24.00
N GLN A 197 -16.87 -1.47 24.54
CA GLN A 197 -16.42 -2.59 25.37
C GLN A 197 -15.74 -3.72 24.57
N LYS A 198 -16.04 -3.81 23.26
CA LYS A 198 -15.43 -4.76 22.32
C LYS A 198 -14.11 -4.24 21.72
N VAL A 199 -13.77 -2.97 21.95
CA VAL A 199 -12.56 -2.36 21.42
C VAL A 199 -11.33 -2.96 22.13
N LYS A 200 -10.34 -3.41 21.34
CA LYS A 200 -9.10 -4.03 21.83
C LYS A 200 -8.06 -2.99 22.32
N ARG A 201 -8.19 -1.73 21.88
CA ARG A 201 -7.38 -0.57 22.30
C ARG A 201 -8.10 0.73 21.92
N VAL A 202 -8.27 1.65 22.87
CA VAL A 202 -8.58 3.06 22.54
C VAL A 202 -7.33 3.65 21.90
N CYS A 203 -7.41 3.94 20.60
CA CYS A 203 -6.33 4.63 19.89
C CYS A 203 -6.58 6.13 20.03
N GLN A 204 -6.04 6.73 21.10
CA GLN A 204 -5.93 8.18 21.14
C GLN A 204 -4.93 8.60 20.06
N THR A 205 -5.39 9.38 19.08
CA THR A 205 -4.48 10.07 18.16
C THR A 205 -3.62 11.02 18.97
N GLN A 206 -2.34 11.19 18.61
CA GLN A 206 -1.42 12.02 19.41
C GLN A 206 -1.89 13.47 19.55
N HIS A 207 -2.76 13.93 18.64
CA HIS A 207 -3.38 15.25 18.66
C HIS A 207 -4.90 15.11 18.53
N PRO A 208 -5.64 14.88 19.63
CA PRO A 208 -7.09 14.69 19.58
C PRO A 208 -7.81 15.95 19.07
N GLU A 209 -7.38 17.14 19.50
CA GLU A 209 -7.99 18.42 19.09
C GLU A 209 -7.89 18.65 17.56
N VAL A 210 -6.69 18.48 16.99
CA VAL A 210 -6.46 18.59 15.53
C VAL A 210 -7.26 17.52 14.78
N THR A 211 -7.41 16.33 15.36
CA THR A 211 -8.19 15.24 14.77
C THR A 211 -9.68 15.58 14.72
N GLU A 212 -10.24 16.13 15.80
CA GLU A 212 -11.64 16.55 15.86
C GLU A 212 -11.95 17.68 14.87
N MET A 213 -11.07 18.68 14.76
CA MET A 213 -11.19 19.74 13.76
C MET A 213 -11.22 19.19 12.33
N LEU A 214 -10.36 18.21 12.05
CA LEU A 214 -10.31 17.57 10.74
C LEU A 214 -11.56 16.73 10.47
N ASP A 215 -12.03 15.95 11.45
CA ASP A 215 -13.23 15.12 11.32
C ASP A 215 -14.48 15.99 11.06
N LEU A 216 -14.62 17.13 11.74
CA LEU A 216 -15.69 18.12 11.50
C LEU A 216 -15.60 18.72 10.09
N TRP A 217 -14.40 19.10 9.65
CA TRP A 217 -14.20 19.68 8.32
C TRP A 217 -14.52 18.66 7.22
N VAL A 218 -14.07 17.41 7.36
CA VAL A 218 -14.38 16.32 6.42
C VAL A 218 -15.89 16.05 6.38
N SER A 219 -16.56 16.02 7.54
CA SER A 219 -18.02 15.83 7.62
C SER A 219 -18.77 16.92 6.86
N LYS A 220 -18.34 18.19 7.01
CA LYS A 220 -18.90 19.32 6.28
C LYS A 220 -18.65 19.18 4.77
N ALA A 221 -17.42 18.89 4.35
CA ALA A 221 -17.08 18.73 2.94
C ALA A 221 -17.85 17.58 2.27
N MET A 222 -18.07 16.48 3.00
CA MET A 222 -18.91 15.36 2.55
C MET A 222 -20.38 15.76 2.39
N SER A 223 -20.91 16.60 3.30
CA SER A 223 -22.28 17.11 3.19
C SER A 223 -22.48 18.06 2.00
N GLU A 224 -21.42 18.77 1.60
CA GLU A 224 -21.38 19.66 0.44
C GLU A 224 -21.08 18.90 -0.87
N GLY A 225 -20.83 17.59 -0.81
CA GLY A 225 -20.55 16.76 -1.98
C GLY A 225 -19.17 16.99 -2.60
N LEU A 226 -18.22 17.56 -1.85
CA LEU A 226 -16.87 17.85 -2.34
C LEU A 226 -16.04 16.57 -2.45
N LEU A 227 -15.33 16.43 -3.56
CA LEU A 227 -14.35 15.36 -3.74
C LEU A 227 -13.08 15.70 -2.94
N LEU A 228 -12.78 14.88 -1.94
CA LEU A 228 -11.62 15.06 -1.07
C LEU A 228 -10.46 14.18 -1.52
N THR A 229 -9.41 14.79 -2.07
CA THR A 229 -8.15 14.11 -2.35
C THR A 229 -7.35 13.91 -1.06
N GLY A 230 -6.56 12.84 -1.02
CA GLY A 230 -5.67 12.54 0.11
C GLY A 230 -4.76 13.70 0.50
N GLU A 231 -4.19 14.37 -0.49
CA GLU A 231 -3.31 15.53 -0.30
C GLU A 231 -4.03 16.70 0.37
N VAL A 232 -5.29 16.96 -0.01
CA VAL A 232 -6.10 18.04 0.60
C VAL A 232 -6.34 17.74 2.08
N ILE A 233 -6.60 16.48 2.43
CA ILE A 233 -6.76 16.05 3.83
C ILE A 233 -5.46 16.28 4.61
N CYS A 234 -4.30 15.89 4.04
CA CYS A 234 -3.00 16.11 4.66
C CYS A 234 -2.69 17.61 4.85
N GLN A 235 -2.92 18.43 3.83
CA GLN A 235 -2.73 19.88 3.92
C GLN A 235 -3.63 20.50 4.98
N LYS A 236 -4.90 20.08 5.05
CA LYS A 236 -5.84 20.58 6.06
C LYS A 236 -5.44 20.17 7.47
N TRP A 237 -4.95 18.95 7.65
CA TRP A 237 -4.39 18.53 8.94
C TRP A 237 -3.23 19.44 9.37
N THR A 238 -2.29 19.75 8.46
CA THR A 238 -1.17 20.65 8.76
C THR A 238 -1.64 22.06 9.09
N GLN A 239 -2.66 22.58 8.39
CA GLN A 239 -3.25 23.88 8.73
C GLN A 239 -3.85 23.88 10.14
N PHE A 240 -4.58 22.83 10.53
CA PHE A 240 -5.11 22.72 11.88
C PHE A 240 -4.01 22.56 12.93
N ALA A 241 -2.96 21.79 12.64
CA ALA A 241 -1.80 21.67 13.52
C ALA A 241 -1.08 23.03 13.73
N ASN A 242 -0.97 23.85 12.68
CA ASN A 242 -0.45 25.21 12.78
C ASN A 242 -1.34 26.11 13.66
N LEU A 243 -2.67 26.01 13.52
CA LEU A 243 -3.62 26.81 14.29
C LEU A 243 -3.61 26.48 15.78
N VAL A 244 -3.45 25.20 16.13
CA VAL A 244 -3.34 24.74 17.52
C VAL A 244 -1.93 25.00 18.10
N GLY A 245 -0.97 25.39 17.25
CA GLY A 245 0.40 25.70 17.68
C GLY A 245 1.25 24.45 17.95
N VAL A 246 0.94 23.32 17.30
CA VAL A 246 1.72 22.09 17.46
C VAL A 246 3.12 22.27 16.85
N PRO A 247 4.20 22.17 17.65
CA PRO A 247 5.56 22.31 17.16
C PRO A 247 5.89 21.22 16.14
N GLU A 248 6.72 21.55 15.15
CA GLU A 248 6.99 20.70 13.99
C GLU A 248 7.54 19.32 14.38
N ASP A 249 8.30 19.26 15.47
CA ASP A 249 8.91 18.05 16.02
C ASP A 249 7.88 17.08 16.63
N GLU A 250 6.72 17.59 17.05
CA GLU A 250 5.62 16.81 17.64
C GLU A 250 4.52 16.46 16.62
N ARG A 251 4.63 16.93 15.38
CA ARG A 251 3.62 16.67 14.35
C ARG A 251 3.55 15.20 13.97
N LEU A 252 2.35 14.75 13.65
CA LEU A 252 2.15 13.44 13.06
C LEU A 252 2.87 13.40 11.72
N LYS A 253 3.63 12.32 11.51
CA LYS A 253 4.12 11.97 10.17
C LYS A 253 2.91 11.57 9.34
N LEU A 254 2.47 12.47 8.45
CA LEU A 254 1.38 12.31 7.49
C LEU A 254 1.72 11.28 6.40
N SER A 255 2.05 10.06 6.83
CA SER A 255 2.36 8.94 5.96
C SER A 255 1.12 8.44 5.25
N GLU A 256 1.31 7.75 4.12
CA GLU A 256 0.25 7.01 3.42
C GLU A 256 -0.52 6.07 4.35
N GLY A 257 0.17 5.44 5.31
CA GLY A 257 -0.47 4.57 6.30
C GLY A 257 -1.42 5.32 7.24
N TRP A 258 -1.08 6.54 7.66
CA TRP A 258 -1.97 7.38 8.46
C TRP A 258 -3.19 7.80 7.64
N LEU A 259 -2.97 8.26 6.41
CA LEU A 259 -4.04 8.71 5.52
C LEU A 259 -5.02 7.59 5.18
N SER A 260 -4.51 6.39 4.86
CA SER A 260 -5.33 5.20 4.60
C SER A 260 -6.21 4.84 5.80
N ARG A 261 -5.64 4.84 7.01
CA ARG A 261 -6.39 4.58 8.26
C ARG A 261 -7.41 5.67 8.56
N TYR A 262 -7.07 6.93 8.29
CA TYR A 262 -7.98 8.04 8.47
C TYR A 262 -9.17 7.95 7.52
N LYS A 263 -8.94 7.66 6.23
CA LYS A 263 -10.01 7.43 5.23
C LYS A 263 -10.94 6.28 5.64
N GLU A 264 -10.37 5.17 6.08
CA GLU A 264 -11.12 4.00 6.57
C GLU A 264 -12.02 4.37 7.76
N ARG A 265 -11.50 5.15 8.73
CA ARG A 265 -12.24 5.58 9.91
C ARG A 265 -13.33 6.60 9.58
N SER A 266 -13.07 7.52 8.65
CA SER A 266 -14.01 8.59 8.26
C SER A 266 -15.06 8.12 7.24
N GLY A 267 -14.98 6.88 6.75
CA GLY A 267 -15.93 6.33 5.78
C GLY A 267 -15.78 6.94 4.38
N LEU A 268 -14.61 7.53 4.08
CA LEU A 268 -14.31 8.08 2.76
C LEU A 268 -14.14 6.94 1.75
N ARG A 269 -15.00 6.93 0.73
CA ARG A 269 -14.93 5.97 -0.37
C ARG A 269 -14.14 6.57 -1.52
N GLU A 270 -13.26 5.77 -2.10
CA GLU A 270 -12.55 6.13 -3.32
C GLU A 270 -13.52 6.11 -4.50
N ILE A 271 -13.60 7.23 -5.21
CA ILE A 271 -14.38 7.35 -6.44
C ILE A 271 -13.36 7.47 -7.57
N LYS A 272 -13.31 6.48 -8.46
CA LYS A 272 -12.53 6.57 -9.70
C LYS A 272 -13.30 7.46 -10.68
N CYS A 273 -12.83 8.68 -10.88
CA CYS A 273 -13.30 9.54 -11.95
C CYS A 273 -12.58 9.16 -13.24
N HIS A 274 -13.31 8.66 -14.24
CA HIS A 274 -12.76 8.44 -15.58
C HIS A 274 -12.63 9.78 -16.34
N GLY A 275 -11.59 9.87 -17.18
CA GLY A 275 -10.84 11.09 -17.53
C GLY A 275 -11.57 12.23 -18.25
N GLU A 276 -12.79 12.03 -18.76
CA GLU A 276 -13.50 13.10 -19.47
C GLU A 276 -14.45 13.89 -18.55
N VAL A 277 -14.84 13.30 -17.43
CA VAL A 277 -15.81 13.91 -16.49
C VAL A 277 -15.21 15.12 -15.75
N ALA A 278 -13.89 15.15 -15.58
CA ALA A 278 -13.21 16.20 -14.82
C ALA A 278 -12.87 17.47 -15.64
N SER A 279 -12.93 17.41 -16.98
CA SER A 279 -12.56 18.52 -17.87
C SER A 279 -13.72 19.47 -18.18
N SER A 280 -14.96 19.01 -17.99
CA SER A 280 -16.17 19.76 -18.36
C SER A 280 -16.76 20.50 -17.16
N SER A 281 -16.98 21.81 -17.29
CA SER A 281 -17.67 22.57 -16.24
C SER A 281 -19.14 22.11 -16.12
N PRO A 282 -19.71 22.04 -14.91
CA PRO A 282 -21.11 21.62 -14.72
C PRO A 282 -22.10 22.50 -15.48
N GLU A 283 -21.76 23.77 -15.68
CA GLU A 283 -22.54 24.75 -16.45
C GLU A 283 -22.57 24.42 -17.96
N THR A 284 -21.45 23.94 -18.50
CA THR A 284 -21.34 23.53 -19.90
C THR A 284 -22.12 22.24 -20.11
N VAL A 285 -22.01 21.28 -19.19
CA VAL A 285 -22.76 20.01 -19.24
C VAL A 285 -24.28 20.26 -19.23
N GLU A 286 -24.78 21.12 -18.34
CA GLU A 286 -26.23 21.39 -18.28
C GLU A 286 -26.74 22.11 -19.53
N ARG A 287 -25.93 23.00 -20.12
CA ARG A 287 -26.24 23.68 -21.39
C ARG A 287 -26.36 22.69 -22.55
N GLU A 288 -25.35 21.83 -22.72
CA GLU A 288 -25.35 20.83 -23.79
C GLU A 288 -26.47 19.80 -23.60
N ARG A 289 -26.75 19.41 -22.34
CA ARG A 289 -27.88 18.53 -22.03
C ARG A 289 -29.22 19.14 -22.45
N ARG A 290 -29.43 20.44 -22.21
CA ARG A 290 -30.62 21.15 -22.68
C ARG A 290 -30.67 21.22 -24.21
N CYS A 291 -29.54 21.52 -24.86
CA CYS A 291 -29.42 21.56 -26.33
C CYS A 291 -29.84 20.24 -26.98
N ILE A 292 -29.32 19.11 -26.48
CA ILE A 292 -29.65 17.77 -26.98
C ILE A 292 -31.13 17.43 -26.73
N GLN A 293 -31.68 17.78 -25.56
CA GLN A 293 -33.10 17.56 -25.27
C GLN A 293 -34.02 18.35 -26.21
N GLU A 294 -33.66 19.59 -26.55
CA GLU A 294 -34.40 20.38 -27.53
C GLU A 294 -34.31 19.78 -28.94
N LEU A 295 -33.12 19.28 -29.33
CA LEU A 295 -32.91 18.59 -30.60
C LEU A 295 -33.80 17.34 -30.72
N ILE A 296 -33.85 16.52 -29.65
CA ILE A 296 -34.67 15.31 -29.57
C ILE A 296 -36.16 15.65 -29.71
N LYS A 297 -36.63 16.69 -29.00
CA LYS A 297 -38.03 17.13 -29.10
C LYS A 297 -38.37 17.70 -30.47
N LYS A 298 -37.47 18.48 -31.07
CA LYS A 298 -37.67 19.15 -32.36
C LYS A 298 -37.78 18.14 -33.51
N HIS A 299 -36.96 17.09 -33.48
CA HIS A 299 -36.90 16.10 -34.54
C HIS A 299 -37.73 14.83 -34.24
N GLY A 300 -38.31 14.72 -33.05
CA GLY A 300 -39.23 13.64 -32.69
C GLY A 300 -38.56 12.27 -32.58
N TYR A 301 -37.26 12.22 -32.26
CA TYR A 301 -36.53 10.97 -32.08
C TYR A 301 -37.14 10.17 -30.93
N LYS A 302 -37.42 8.88 -31.17
CA LYS A 302 -37.86 7.99 -30.10
C LYS A 302 -36.65 7.48 -29.34
N PRO A 303 -36.82 7.01 -28.08
CA PRO A 303 -35.72 6.45 -27.31
C PRO A 303 -34.98 5.30 -28.02
N CYS A 304 -35.66 4.57 -28.91
CA CYS A 304 -35.05 3.50 -29.74
C CYS A 304 -34.11 4.01 -30.84
N ASP A 305 -34.15 5.30 -31.16
CA ASP A 305 -33.33 5.93 -32.20
C ASP A 305 -32.10 6.63 -31.61
N ILE A 306 -31.94 6.60 -30.28
CA ILE A 306 -30.87 7.27 -29.55
C ILE A 306 -29.83 6.21 -29.14
N PHE A 307 -28.65 6.28 -29.76
CA PHE A 307 -27.54 5.37 -29.49
C PHE A 307 -26.44 6.12 -28.73
N ASN A 308 -25.93 5.52 -27.65
CA ASN A 308 -24.70 5.99 -27.01
C ASN A 308 -23.50 5.38 -27.74
N ALA A 309 -22.62 6.22 -28.28
CA ALA A 309 -21.37 5.81 -28.89
C ALA A 309 -20.26 6.66 -28.26
N ASP A 310 -19.66 6.15 -27.18
CA ASP A 310 -18.66 6.84 -26.36
C ASP A 310 -17.22 6.35 -26.64
N GLU A 311 -17.03 5.17 -27.23
CA GLU A 311 -15.70 4.65 -27.58
C GLU A 311 -15.73 3.84 -28.89
N THR A 312 -14.98 4.28 -29.91
CA THR A 312 -14.62 3.42 -31.05
C THR A 312 -13.15 3.05 -30.96
N GLY A 313 -12.84 1.96 -30.24
CA GLY A 313 -11.51 1.36 -30.22
C GLY A 313 -11.25 0.61 -31.53
N LEU A 314 -10.39 1.15 -32.39
CA LEU A 314 -9.90 0.44 -33.57
C LEU A 314 -8.76 -0.52 -33.16
N PHE A 315 -9.07 -1.81 -33.06
CA PHE A 315 -8.06 -2.85 -32.88
C PHE A 315 -7.63 -3.40 -34.25
N TYR A 316 -6.48 -2.97 -34.76
CA TYR A 316 -5.82 -3.67 -35.88
C TYR A 316 -4.93 -4.79 -35.31
N ALA A 317 -5.16 -6.02 -35.76
CA ALA A 317 -4.45 -7.23 -35.36
C ALA A 317 -3.36 -7.63 -36.36
#